data_AF-A0A8J4FYD3-F1
#
_entry.id   AF-A0A8J4FYD3-F1
#
_cell.length_a   1.000
_cell.length_b   1.000
_cell.length_c   1.000
_cell.angle_alpha   90.00
_cell.angle_beta   90.00
_cell.angle_gamma   90.00
#
_symmetry.space_group_name_H-M   'P 1'
#
loop_
_entity.id
_entity.type
_entity.pdbx_description
1 polymer ?
#
loop_
_entity_poly.entity_id
_entity_poly.type
_entity_poly.pdbx_seq_one_letter_code
_entity_poly.pdbx_strand_id
1 'polypeptide(L)'
;MHRASPLRTPAPSPRGIGFMPGVPIAHQDMWVMYKIRNVVHEGEGPGLTHRLPTNTSSAETSLGAIPRYRPIEKAKDGGGEAWAALWRGPPHVFFGHDAVRRLQLHPHATGLDTGCVYGGQLTAAVMPPLADLRVHSPAFVAKMRSGEAVSREDLMVELVAVDAAEVYSPPGGLAA
;
A
#
# COMPACT_ATOMS: atom_id res chain seq x y z
N MET A 1 39.85 15.84 31.04
CA MET A 1 39.27 16.49 29.84
C MET A 1 38.61 15.44 28.97
N HIS A 2 37.32 15.14 29.17
CA HIS A 2 36.57 14.22 28.31
C HIS A 2 35.83 15.02 27.25
N ARG A 3 36.13 14.79 25.96
CA ARG A 3 35.36 15.31 24.83
C ARG A 3 33.98 14.65 24.83
N ALA A 4 32.93 15.45 24.90
CA ALA A 4 31.57 15.01 24.63
C ALA A 4 31.45 14.65 23.13
N SER A 5 31.01 13.41 22.84
CA SER A 5 30.59 13.02 21.51
C SER A 5 29.32 13.79 21.13
N PRO A 6 29.20 14.30 19.89
CA PRO A 6 27.98 14.98 19.48
C PRO A 6 26.83 13.97 19.44
N LEU A 7 25.71 14.32 20.09
CA LEU A 7 24.43 13.66 19.98
C LEU A 7 24.08 13.51 18.49
N ARG A 8 24.22 12.29 17.97
CA ARG A 8 23.62 11.91 16.69
C ARG A 8 22.12 12.05 16.87
N THR A 9 21.51 13.02 16.20
CA THR A 9 20.07 13.01 16.00
C THR A 9 19.71 11.68 15.33
N PRO A 10 18.72 10.92 15.84
CA PRO A 10 18.30 9.71 15.15
C PRO A 10 17.79 10.13 13.78
N ALA A 11 18.39 9.58 12.72
CA ALA A 11 17.87 9.73 11.36
C ALA A 11 16.39 9.30 11.38
N PRO A 12 15.49 9.97 10.63
CA PRO A 12 14.09 9.56 10.56
C PRO A 12 14.04 8.11 10.08
N SER A 13 13.63 7.23 10.99
CA SER A 13 13.47 5.81 10.73
C SER A 13 12.50 5.61 9.55
N PRO A 14 12.73 4.63 8.66
CA PRO A 14 11.80 4.24 7.62
C PRO A 14 10.39 3.95 8.14
N ARG A 15 9.35 4.64 7.63
CA ARG A 15 7.96 4.40 8.06
C ARG A 15 6.93 4.63 6.92
N GLY A 16 6.95 3.81 5.85
CA GLY A 16 5.85 3.75 4.86
C GLY A 16 5.96 2.65 3.80
N ILE A 17 4.83 2.05 3.41
CA ILE A 17 4.62 1.30 2.15
C ILE A 17 3.19 1.58 1.67
N GLY A 18 3.01 2.23 0.51
CA GLY A 18 1.70 2.43 -0.11
C GLY A 18 1.80 2.94 -1.56
N PHE A 19 0.65 3.10 -2.23
CA PHE A 19 0.59 3.51 -3.64
C PHE A 19 -0.27 4.76 -3.83
N MET A 20 0.03 5.54 -4.86
CA MET A 20 -0.83 6.64 -5.31
C MET A 20 -1.98 6.08 -6.17
N PRO A 21 -3.25 6.23 -5.77
CA PRO A 21 -4.38 5.80 -6.59
C PRO A 21 -4.41 6.55 -7.93
N GLY A 22 -4.79 5.85 -9.00
CA GLY A 22 -4.85 6.43 -10.35
C GLY A 22 -3.50 6.55 -11.08
N VAL A 23 -2.37 6.24 -10.42
CA VAL A 23 -1.04 6.22 -11.04
C VAL A 23 -0.66 4.76 -11.38
N PRO A 24 -0.28 4.43 -12.63
CA PRO A 24 0.18 3.09 -12.98
C PRO A 24 1.39 2.67 -12.13
N ILE A 25 1.50 1.37 -11.79
CA ILE A 25 2.60 0.86 -10.95
C ILE A 25 3.98 1.26 -11.47
N ALA A 26 4.19 1.17 -12.79
CA ALA A 26 5.47 1.51 -13.42
C ALA A 26 5.84 2.99 -13.27
N HIS A 27 4.89 3.86 -12.92
CA HIS A 27 5.06 5.30 -12.80
C HIS A 27 4.97 5.78 -11.34
N GLN A 28 4.93 4.86 -10.37
CA GLN A 28 4.90 5.23 -8.95
C GLN A 28 6.24 5.82 -8.54
N ASP A 29 6.19 6.94 -7.80
CA ASP A 29 7.38 7.53 -7.21
C ASP A 29 7.78 6.74 -5.96
N MET A 30 8.97 6.12 -6.01
CA MET A 30 9.49 5.28 -4.94
C MET A 30 9.59 6.01 -3.58
N TRP A 31 9.86 7.31 -3.59
CA TRP A 31 9.94 8.11 -2.37
C TRP A 31 8.57 8.36 -1.76
N VAL A 32 7.55 8.53 -2.59
CA VAL A 32 6.15 8.62 -2.15
C VAL A 32 5.66 7.28 -1.60
N MET A 33 5.96 6.18 -2.30
CA MET A 33 5.57 4.83 -1.86
C MET A 33 6.10 4.50 -0.47
N TYR A 34 7.29 5.01 -0.15
CA TYR A 34 7.97 4.81 1.12
C TYR A 34 7.38 5.58 2.31
N LYS A 35 6.40 6.48 2.12
CA LYS A 35 5.86 7.32 3.22
C LYS A 35 4.35 7.32 3.34
N ILE A 36 3.64 6.81 2.36
CA ILE A 36 2.20 7.05 2.27
C ILE A 36 1.38 6.03 3.05
N ARG A 37 0.45 6.52 3.87
CA ARG A 37 -0.68 5.73 4.42
C ARG A 37 -2.02 6.30 3.99
N ASN A 38 -2.06 7.61 3.80
CA ASN A 38 -3.25 8.37 3.49
C ASN A 38 -3.06 9.18 2.21
N VAL A 39 -4.16 9.55 1.59
CA VAL A 39 -4.23 10.52 0.51
C VAL A 39 -5.27 11.59 0.80
N VAL A 40 -5.07 12.79 0.25
CA VAL A 40 -6.08 13.85 0.22
C VAL A 40 -6.45 14.12 -1.24
N HIS A 41 -7.74 14.22 -1.53
CA HIS A 41 -8.22 14.58 -2.87
C HIS A 41 -7.85 16.03 -3.20
N GLU A 42 -7.15 16.25 -4.31
CA GLU A 42 -6.76 17.58 -4.82
C GLU A 42 -7.72 18.10 -5.91
N GLY A 43 -8.77 17.35 -6.24
CA GLY A 43 -9.67 17.65 -7.35
C GLY A 43 -9.40 16.77 -8.58
N GLU A 44 -9.97 17.17 -9.70
CA GLU A 44 -9.78 16.54 -11.01
C GLU A 44 -8.70 17.28 -11.80
N GLY A 45 -7.81 16.55 -12.47
CA GLY A 45 -6.80 17.15 -13.34
C GLY A 45 -6.05 16.10 -14.14
N PRO A 46 -5.25 16.51 -15.14
CA PRO A 46 -4.33 15.59 -15.80
C PRO A 46 -3.43 14.97 -14.72
N GLY A 47 -3.35 13.63 -14.71
CA GLY A 47 -2.70 12.86 -13.65
C GLY A 47 -1.32 13.41 -13.30
N LEU A 48 -0.94 13.35 -12.02
CA LEU A 48 0.37 13.80 -11.52
C LEU A 48 1.49 13.07 -12.27
N THR A 49 1.98 13.67 -13.36
CA THR A 49 3.31 13.42 -13.90
C THR A 49 4.28 14.13 -12.98
N HIS A 50 4.66 13.48 -11.87
CA HIS A 50 5.83 13.95 -11.13
C HIS A 50 7.07 13.74 -12.02
N ARG A 51 7.36 14.74 -12.87
CA ARG A 51 8.47 14.87 -13.82
C ARG A 51 8.86 13.60 -14.59
N LEU A 52 8.21 13.38 -15.73
CA LEU A 52 8.87 12.78 -16.89
C LEU A 52 9.36 13.91 -17.80
N PRO A 53 10.59 13.88 -18.35
CA PRO A 53 11.00 14.80 -19.39
C PRO A 53 10.03 14.66 -20.56
N THR A 54 9.48 15.78 -21.00
CA THR A 54 8.62 15.87 -22.18
C THR A 54 9.40 15.38 -23.39
N ASN A 55 9.04 14.20 -23.90
CA ASN A 55 9.12 13.83 -25.31
C ASN A 55 8.58 12.41 -25.47
N THR A 56 7.28 12.24 -25.70
CA THR A 56 6.78 11.32 -26.74
C THR A 56 5.34 11.72 -27.05
N SER A 57 5.09 11.94 -28.32
CA SER A 57 3.82 12.39 -28.88
C SER A 57 2.75 11.30 -28.88
N SER A 58 1.50 11.78 -28.78
CA SER A 58 0.34 11.33 -29.56
C SER A 58 -0.13 9.88 -29.38
N ALA A 59 -0.95 9.67 -28.34
CA ALA A 59 -2.18 8.85 -28.39
C ALA A 59 -2.96 9.04 -27.07
N GLU A 60 -3.47 10.24 -26.79
CA GLU A 60 -4.38 10.45 -25.66
C GLU A 60 -5.79 10.00 -26.06
N THR A 61 -6.06 8.70 -25.88
CA THR A 61 -7.43 8.23 -25.71
C THR A 61 -7.99 8.91 -24.47
N SER A 62 -9.19 9.48 -24.58
CA SER A 62 -9.95 10.19 -23.56
C SER A 62 -10.21 9.32 -22.31
N LEU A 63 -9.18 9.11 -21.50
CA LEU A 63 -9.31 8.61 -20.14
C LEU A 63 -9.97 9.74 -19.35
N GLY A 64 -11.18 9.49 -18.85
CA GLY A 64 -11.90 10.41 -17.97
C GLY A 64 -10.99 10.92 -16.85
N ALA A 65 -11.26 12.13 -16.37
CA ALA A 65 -10.41 12.83 -15.42
C ALA A 65 -9.97 11.92 -14.27
N ILE A 66 -8.67 11.65 -14.16
CA ILE A 66 -8.12 10.82 -13.09
C ILE A 66 -8.11 11.67 -11.82
N PRO A 67 -8.73 11.20 -10.72
CA PRO A 67 -8.69 11.92 -9.45
C PRO A 67 -7.25 12.14 -9.01
N ARG A 68 -6.91 13.38 -8.69
CA ARG A 68 -5.58 13.72 -8.19
C ARG A 68 -5.56 13.60 -6.68
N TYR A 69 -4.51 12.95 -6.19
CA TYR A 69 -4.29 12.74 -4.78
C TYR A 69 -2.97 13.35 -4.34
N ARG A 70 -2.92 13.85 -3.12
CA ARG A 70 -1.68 14.22 -2.42
C ARG A 70 -1.35 13.16 -1.37
N PRO A 71 -0.11 12.64 -1.33
CA PRO A 71 0.30 11.69 -0.30
C PRO A 71 0.44 12.38 1.05
N ILE A 72 -0.02 11.71 2.10
CA ILE A 72 0.19 12.11 3.48
C ILE A 72 0.54 10.87 4.33
N GLU A 73 1.65 10.96 5.07
CA GLU A 73 2.10 9.90 5.99
C GLU A 73 1.14 9.77 7.18
N LYS A 74 0.86 10.91 7.83
CA LYS A 74 -0.08 11.01 8.95
C LYS A 74 -1.10 12.08 8.64
N ALA A 75 -2.36 11.70 8.74
CA ALA A 75 -3.47 12.64 8.81
C ALA A 75 -3.26 13.56 10.03
N LYS A 76 -3.22 14.88 9.83
CA LYS A 76 -3.49 15.81 10.94
C LYS A 76 -5.01 15.85 11.13
N ASP A 77 -5.47 15.76 12.37
CA ASP A 77 -6.88 15.93 12.77
C ASP A 77 -7.87 14.96 12.08
N GLY A 78 -7.43 13.75 11.73
CA GLY A 78 -8.29 12.73 11.12
C GLY A 78 -8.61 12.96 9.63
N GLY A 79 -7.99 13.94 8.98
CA GLY A 79 -8.19 14.20 7.55
C GLY A 79 -7.44 13.24 6.62
N GLY A 80 -8.08 12.81 5.53
CA GLY A 80 -7.48 11.99 4.48
C GLY A 80 -7.94 10.53 4.49
N GLU A 81 -7.90 9.91 3.31
CA GLU A 81 -8.44 8.58 3.05
C GLU A 81 -7.32 7.56 2.91
N ALA A 82 -7.55 6.32 3.37
CA ALA A 82 -6.57 5.24 3.18
C ALA A 82 -6.38 4.97 1.68
N TRP A 83 -5.14 5.02 1.20
CA TRP A 83 -4.86 4.84 -0.23
C TRP A 83 -5.40 3.52 -0.77
N ALA A 84 -5.36 2.46 0.06
CA ALA A 84 -5.78 1.12 -0.30
C ALA A 84 -7.29 1.01 -0.57
N ALA A 85 -8.10 1.84 0.08
CA ALA A 85 -9.55 1.91 -0.17
C ALA A 85 -9.87 2.48 -1.57
N LEU A 86 -8.97 3.30 -2.09
CA LEU A 86 -9.09 3.97 -3.39
C LEU A 86 -8.40 3.21 -4.51
N TRP A 87 -7.67 2.14 -4.21
CA TRP A 87 -6.96 1.35 -5.21
C TRP A 87 -7.96 0.55 -6.07
N ARG A 88 -7.90 0.78 -7.39
CA ARG A 88 -8.79 0.16 -8.38
C ARG A 88 -8.14 -0.95 -9.21
N GLY A 89 -6.91 -1.33 -8.87
CA GLY A 89 -6.14 -2.31 -9.66
C GLY A 89 -5.37 -1.66 -10.83
N PRO A 90 -5.02 -2.44 -11.87
CA PRO A 90 -5.48 -3.81 -12.10
C PRO A 90 -4.96 -4.90 -11.15
N PRO A 91 -3.74 -4.86 -10.58
CA PRO A 91 -3.30 -5.93 -9.69
C PRO A 91 -3.93 -5.82 -8.30
N HIS A 92 -4.11 -6.97 -7.65
CA HIS A 92 -4.39 -7.00 -6.23
C HIS A 92 -3.10 -6.71 -5.44
N VAL A 93 -3.13 -5.75 -4.51
CA VAL A 93 -1.95 -5.35 -3.73
C VAL A 93 -2.03 -5.88 -2.31
N PHE A 94 -1.10 -6.78 -1.94
CA PHE A 94 -0.87 -7.13 -0.54
C PHE A 94 0.18 -6.18 0.05
N PHE A 95 -0.13 -5.57 1.20
CA PHE A 95 0.74 -4.57 1.82
C PHE A 95 0.76 -4.71 3.34
N GLY A 96 1.71 -4.03 3.99
CA GLY A 96 1.81 -3.98 5.45
C GLY A 96 1.94 -2.54 5.93
N HIS A 97 2.83 -2.30 6.90
CA HIS A 97 3.25 -0.99 7.38
C HIS A 97 2.22 -0.19 8.22
N ASP A 98 0.92 -0.35 7.95
CA ASP A 98 -0.13 0.39 8.63
C ASP A 98 -0.79 -0.39 9.78
N ALA A 99 0.04 -0.85 10.73
CA ALA A 99 -0.39 -1.55 11.96
C ALA A 99 -1.52 -0.86 12.73
N VAL A 100 -1.67 0.48 12.60
CA VAL A 100 -2.72 1.25 13.27
C VAL A 100 -4.10 0.83 12.76
N ARG A 101 -4.22 0.54 11.46
CA ARG A 101 -5.47 0.10 10.83
C ARG A 101 -5.73 -1.40 10.94
N ARG A 102 -4.76 -2.17 11.43
CA ARG A 102 -4.83 -3.65 11.49
C ARG A 102 -5.13 -4.24 10.11
N LEU A 103 -5.86 -5.36 10.08
CA LEU A 103 -6.26 -6.03 8.85
C LEU A 103 -7.14 -5.10 7.99
N GLN A 104 -6.73 -4.88 6.74
CA GLN A 104 -7.50 -4.07 5.78
C GLN A 104 -7.96 -4.95 4.63
N LEU A 105 -9.26 -4.96 4.35
CA LEU A 105 -9.88 -5.76 3.29
C LEU A 105 -10.56 -4.84 2.28
N HIS A 106 -9.88 -4.59 1.15
CA HIS A 106 -10.42 -3.81 0.04
C HIS A 106 -10.52 -4.68 -1.23
N PRO A 107 -11.37 -4.32 -2.20
CA PRO A 107 -11.61 -5.15 -3.39
C PRO A 107 -10.34 -5.59 -4.12
N HIS A 108 -9.35 -4.68 -4.21
CA HIS A 108 -8.09 -4.90 -4.93
C HIS A 108 -6.86 -4.67 -4.06
N ALA A 109 -7.01 -4.56 -2.74
CA ALA A 109 -5.88 -4.38 -1.84
C ALA A 109 -6.15 -5.02 -0.47
N THR A 110 -5.16 -5.73 0.08
CA THR A 110 -5.24 -6.39 1.38
C THR A 110 -4.07 -5.97 2.26
N GLY A 111 -4.36 -5.33 3.39
CA GLY A 111 -3.35 -4.93 4.37
C GLY A 111 -3.16 -6.01 5.43
N LEU A 112 -1.97 -6.59 5.51
CA LEU A 112 -1.61 -7.73 6.38
C LEU A 112 -0.93 -7.31 7.68
N ASP A 113 -0.63 -6.02 7.88
CA ASP A 113 -0.02 -5.53 9.11
C ASP A 113 -1.05 -5.44 10.24
N THR A 114 -1.25 -6.58 10.90
CA THR A 114 -2.12 -6.73 12.06
C THR A 114 -1.42 -6.38 13.38
N GLY A 115 -0.22 -5.78 13.31
CA GLY A 115 0.48 -5.23 14.46
C GLY A 115 1.05 -6.29 15.40
N CYS A 116 1.58 -7.39 14.86
CA CYS A 116 2.20 -8.49 15.63
C CYS A 116 3.12 -7.99 16.76
N VAL A 117 4.06 -7.10 16.43
CA VAL A 117 5.05 -6.58 17.40
C VAL A 117 4.43 -5.83 18.57
N TYR A 118 3.19 -5.35 18.40
CA TYR A 118 2.42 -4.62 19.41
C TYR A 118 1.46 -5.52 20.19
N GLY A 119 1.62 -6.85 20.12
CA GLY A 119 0.69 -7.82 20.72
C GLY A 119 -0.54 -8.14 19.86
N GLY A 120 -0.48 -7.83 18.56
CA GLY A 120 -1.51 -8.21 17.60
C GLY A 120 -1.34 -9.65 17.09
N GLN A 121 -1.49 -9.81 15.79
CA GLN A 121 -1.28 -11.09 15.10
C GLN A 121 -0.20 -10.94 14.03
N LEU A 122 0.41 -12.05 13.64
CA LEU A 122 1.13 -12.17 12.38
C LEU A 122 0.17 -12.79 11.35
N THR A 123 -0.20 -12.01 10.34
CA THR A 123 -1.17 -12.44 9.31
C THR A 123 -0.48 -12.69 7.98
N ALA A 124 -0.86 -13.78 7.31
CA ALA A 124 -0.37 -14.16 5.99
C ALA A 124 -1.53 -14.35 5.01
N ALA A 125 -1.26 -14.00 3.75
CA ALA A 125 -2.08 -14.38 2.60
C ALA A 125 -1.45 -15.61 1.94
N VAL A 126 -2.12 -16.74 2.04
CA VAL A 126 -1.70 -18.00 1.45
C VAL A 126 -2.39 -18.14 0.10
N MET A 127 -1.59 -18.33 -0.96
CA MET A 127 -2.07 -18.53 -2.32
C MET A 127 -1.63 -19.91 -2.81
N PRO A 128 -2.43 -20.55 -3.67
CA PRO A 128 -2.00 -21.77 -4.33
C PRO A 128 -0.81 -21.50 -5.27
N PRO A 129 -0.03 -22.53 -5.64
CA PRO A 129 0.96 -22.43 -6.70
C PRO A 129 0.35 -21.84 -7.98
N LEU A 130 1.14 -21.07 -8.73
CA LEU A 130 0.64 -20.38 -9.94
C LEU A 130 0.05 -21.35 -10.98
N ALA A 131 0.58 -22.58 -11.08
CA ALA A 131 0.03 -23.62 -11.96
C ALA A 131 -1.41 -23.97 -11.55
N ASP A 132 -1.63 -24.23 -10.27
CA ASP A 132 -2.93 -24.58 -9.71
C ASP A 132 -3.89 -23.39 -9.82
N LEU A 133 -3.43 -22.17 -9.51
CA LEU A 133 -4.24 -20.95 -9.64
C LEU A 133 -4.76 -20.76 -11.07
N ARG A 134 -3.93 -21.01 -12.08
CA ARG A 134 -4.32 -20.89 -13.49
C ARG A 134 -5.35 -21.92 -13.92
N VAL A 135 -5.33 -23.11 -13.32
CA VAL A 135 -6.27 -24.20 -13.61
C VAL A 135 -7.59 -23.98 -12.87
N HIS A 136 -7.52 -23.59 -11.60
CA HIS A 136 -8.67 -23.56 -10.71
C HIS A 136 -9.35 -22.18 -10.61
N SER A 137 -8.74 -21.11 -11.14
CA SER A 137 -9.35 -19.78 -11.24
C SER A 137 -9.40 -19.28 -12.70
N PRO A 138 -10.41 -19.68 -13.49
CA PRO A 138 -10.63 -19.14 -14.82
C PRO A 138 -10.83 -17.62 -14.83
N ALA A 139 -11.43 -17.07 -13.77
CA ALA A 139 -11.64 -15.63 -13.59
C ALA A 139 -10.31 -14.88 -13.48
N PHE A 140 -9.34 -15.38 -12.70
CA PHE A 140 -8.00 -14.82 -12.64
C PHE A 140 -7.34 -14.80 -14.02
N VAL A 141 -7.40 -15.92 -14.75
CA VAL A 141 -6.79 -16.02 -16.09
C VAL A 141 -7.44 -15.04 -17.07
N ALA A 142 -8.77 -14.92 -17.05
CA ALA A 142 -9.49 -13.99 -17.91
C ALA A 142 -9.08 -12.54 -17.61
N LYS A 143 -9.13 -12.13 -16.34
CA LYS A 143 -8.80 -10.76 -15.91
C LYS A 143 -7.34 -10.39 -16.15
N MET A 144 -6.42 -11.33 -15.93
CA MET A 144 -5.00 -11.14 -16.26
C MET A 144 -4.78 -10.91 -17.76
N ARG A 145 -5.58 -11.53 -18.63
CA ARG A 145 -5.48 -11.35 -20.09
C ARG A 145 -6.14 -10.06 -20.56
N SER A 146 -7.27 -9.68 -19.97
CA SER A 146 -7.99 -8.45 -20.32
C SER A 146 -7.45 -7.19 -19.64
N GLY A 147 -6.57 -7.34 -18.64
CA GLY A 147 -6.07 -6.22 -17.84
C GLY A 147 -7.10 -5.71 -16.83
N GLU A 148 -8.13 -6.49 -16.52
CA GLU A 148 -9.14 -6.17 -15.51
C GLU A 148 -8.60 -6.30 -14.08
N ALA A 149 -9.28 -5.64 -13.15
CA ALA A 149 -8.88 -5.63 -11.75
C ALA A 149 -9.11 -6.99 -11.06
N VAL A 150 -8.03 -7.55 -10.53
CA VAL A 150 -8.01 -8.85 -9.85
C VAL A 150 -8.38 -8.67 -8.37
N SER A 151 -9.31 -9.49 -7.87
CA SER A 151 -9.71 -9.53 -6.46
C SER A 151 -8.95 -10.60 -5.68
N ARG A 152 -9.14 -10.61 -4.36
CA ARG A 152 -8.59 -11.63 -3.46
C ARG A 152 -9.17 -13.02 -3.76
N GLU A 153 -10.45 -13.06 -4.11
CA GLU A 153 -11.18 -14.27 -4.46
C GLU A 153 -10.69 -14.85 -5.79
N ASP A 154 -10.41 -14.00 -6.79
CA ASP A 154 -9.80 -14.44 -8.05
C ASP A 154 -8.45 -15.12 -7.79
N LEU A 155 -7.67 -14.61 -6.83
CA LEU A 155 -6.38 -15.16 -6.41
C LEU A 155 -6.49 -16.38 -5.49
N MET A 156 -7.71 -16.80 -5.13
CA MET A 156 -7.96 -17.92 -4.21
C MET A 156 -7.20 -17.81 -2.89
N VAL A 157 -7.11 -16.60 -2.35
CA VAL A 157 -6.31 -16.34 -1.15
C VAL A 157 -7.03 -16.78 0.11
N GLU A 158 -6.33 -17.57 0.91
CA GLU A 158 -6.68 -17.87 2.30
C GLU A 158 -5.91 -16.94 3.24
N LEU A 159 -6.62 -16.28 4.16
CA LEU A 159 -5.99 -15.48 5.20
C LEU A 159 -5.82 -16.33 6.46
N VAL A 160 -4.57 -16.47 6.90
CA VAL A 160 -4.22 -17.16 8.14
C VAL A 160 -3.55 -16.19 9.10
N ALA A 161 -3.78 -16.37 10.40
CA ALA A 161 -3.19 -15.54 11.43
C ALA A 161 -2.77 -16.37 12.62
N VAL A 162 -1.65 -15.97 13.23
CA VAL A 162 -1.19 -16.50 14.52
C VAL A 162 -1.03 -15.33 15.49
N ASP A 163 -1.42 -15.53 16.74
CA ASP A 163 -1.27 -14.51 17.77
C ASP A 163 0.22 -14.19 18.02
N ALA A 164 0.49 -12.95 18.39
CA ALA A 164 1.83 -12.56 18.82
C ALA A 164 2.23 -13.40 20.03
N ALA A 165 3.39 -14.04 19.96
CA ALA A 165 3.93 -14.79 21.08
C ALA A 165 4.16 -13.89 22.31
N GLU A 166 4.63 -12.67 22.06
CA GLU A 166 4.95 -11.67 23.09
C GLU A 166 4.75 -10.24 22.54
N VAL A 167 4.63 -9.26 23.44
CA VAL A 167 4.60 -7.84 23.09
C VAL A 167 6.02 -7.29 23.07
N TYR A 168 6.55 -7.03 21.88
CA TYR A 168 7.90 -6.49 21.70
C TYR A 168 7.97 -4.96 21.71
N SER A 169 6.89 -4.30 21.33
CA SER A 169 6.77 -2.84 21.33
C SER A 169 5.39 -2.46 21.89
N PRO A 170 5.27 -2.10 23.18
CA PRO A 170 3.98 -1.73 23.73
C PRO A 170 3.39 -0.52 22.99
N PRO A 171 2.09 -0.49 22.69
CA PRO A 171 1.44 0.68 22.11
C PRO A 171 1.56 1.85 23.11
N GLY A 172 2.45 2.80 22.81
CA GLY A 172 2.75 3.93 23.71
C GLY A 172 4.22 4.32 23.82
N GLY A 173 5.17 3.51 23.32
CA GLY A 173 6.57 3.93 23.18
C GLY A 173 7.36 4.11 24.49
N LEU A 174 6.90 3.56 25.61
CA LEU A 174 7.70 3.42 26.83
C LEU A 174 7.87 1.93 27.13
N ALA A 175 9.01 1.38 26.72
CA ALA A 175 9.59 0.26 27.45
C ALA A 175 10.23 0.84 28.72
N ALA A 176 10.06 0.12 29.83
CA ALA A 176 10.48 0.45 31.19
C ALA A 176 11.96 0.88 31.31
#